data_AF-A0A8T4B908-F1
#
_entry.id   AF-A0A8T4B908-F1
#
_cell.length_a   1.000
_cell.length_b   1.000
_cell.length_c   1.000
_cell.angle_alpha   90.00
_cell.angle_beta   90.00
_cell.angle_gamma   90.00
#
_symmetry.space_group_name_H-M   'P 1'
#
loop_
_entity.id
_entity.type
_entity.pdbx_description
1 polymer ?
#
loop_
_entity_poly.entity_id
_entity_poly.type
_entity_poly.pdbx_seq_one_letter_code
_entity_poly.pdbx_strand_id
1 'polypeptide(L)'
;MNGNRNDLTGEVLAYEPIHGAGGAVVSIDPTPSGAGDKEYDEDDVEYFHGERGVLDTVDESDTTEENPVIEQTPSGPDLWEPTEAEGSVNTDSAPKPVGAYPHARKVGNMLFLSGVGPRQPGTNAIPGGPIHDENGEPLDYDIEAQTHAVVNNVKRIVEEAGASMDQVVDVTTFLVDMKRDFKGYNDVWAQTLGKIGPTRTTLAIDALPTPIAVEMKVIVHLGE
;
A
#
# COMPACT_ATOMS: atom_id res chain seq x y z
N MET A 1 25.15 14.09 22.68
CA MET A 1 23.89 14.00 23.45
C MET A 1 23.28 15.38 23.44
N ASN A 2 22.23 15.58 22.64
CA ASN A 2 21.56 16.87 22.51
C ASN A 2 20.76 17.13 23.79
N GLY A 3 21.01 18.26 24.46
CA GLY A 3 20.44 18.61 25.77
C GLY A 3 18.94 18.90 25.78
N ASN A 4 18.14 18.07 25.12
CA ASN A 4 16.69 18.04 25.25
C ASN A 4 16.36 17.41 26.60
N ARG A 5 16.16 18.25 27.61
CA ARG A 5 15.56 17.82 28.87
C ARG A 5 14.05 17.77 28.68
N ASN A 6 13.49 16.58 28.56
CA ASN A 6 12.05 16.32 28.64
C ASN A 6 11.62 16.32 30.12
N ASP A 7 11.98 17.37 30.86
CA ASP A 7 11.64 17.51 32.28
C ASP A 7 10.19 18.00 32.35
N LEU A 8 9.27 17.05 32.38
CA LEU A 8 7.84 17.28 32.32
C LEU A 8 7.19 16.58 33.53
N THR A 9 6.41 17.31 34.32
CA THR A 9 5.51 16.73 35.33
C THR A 9 4.14 16.56 34.71
N GLY A 10 3.41 15.51 35.03
CA GLY A 10 2.07 15.32 34.46
C GLY A 10 1.15 14.44 35.26
N GLU A 11 -0.15 14.66 35.06
CA GLU A 11 -1.24 13.92 35.70
C GLU A 11 -2.02 13.14 34.63
N VAL A 12 -2.26 11.85 34.88
CA VAL A 12 -3.14 11.04 34.03
C VAL A 12 -4.59 11.37 34.42
N LEU A 13 -5.29 12.09 33.55
CA LEU A 13 -6.66 12.52 33.78
C LEU A 13 -7.68 11.43 33.46
N ALA A 14 -7.39 10.59 32.47
CA ALA A 14 -8.23 9.47 32.09
C ALA A 14 -7.40 8.37 31.41
N TYR A 15 -7.81 7.12 31.60
CA TYR A 15 -7.27 5.96 30.90
C TYR A 15 -8.40 5.00 30.56
N GLU A 16 -8.54 4.63 29.28
CA GLU A 16 -9.52 3.66 28.82
C GLU A 16 -8.94 2.74 27.72
N PRO A 17 -9.39 1.48 27.66
CA PRO A 17 -9.07 0.60 26.54
C PRO A 17 -9.86 1.02 25.29
N ILE A 18 -9.16 1.40 24.23
CA ILE A 18 -9.71 1.74 22.92
C ILE A 18 -9.30 0.65 21.93
N HIS A 19 -10.24 -0.19 21.53
CA HIS A 19 -10.01 -1.26 20.54
C HIS A 19 -8.84 -2.21 20.87
N GLY A 20 -8.67 -2.58 22.14
CA GLY A 20 -7.62 -3.51 22.59
C GLY A 20 -6.25 -2.85 22.84
N ALA A 21 -6.13 -1.54 22.66
CA ALA A 21 -4.96 -0.76 23.09
C ALA A 21 -5.36 0.25 24.17
N GLY A 22 -4.53 0.43 25.20
CA GLY A 22 -4.78 1.44 26.23
C GLY A 22 -4.56 2.86 25.70
N GLY A 23 -5.53 3.75 25.88
CA GLY A 23 -5.41 5.17 25.59
C GLY A 23 -5.44 6.00 26.88
N ALA A 24 -4.57 7.00 27.00
CA ALA A 24 -4.54 7.90 28.16
C ALA A 24 -4.65 9.37 27.72
N VAL A 25 -5.34 10.18 28.53
CA VAL A 25 -5.29 11.64 28.46
C VAL A 25 -4.41 12.13 29.60
N VAL A 26 -3.31 12.80 29.28
CA VAL A 26 -2.32 13.27 30.26
C VAL A 26 -2.20 14.79 30.16
N SER A 27 -2.30 15.47 31.30
CA SER A 27 -1.94 16.88 31.44
C SER A 27 -0.45 16.97 31.70
N ILE A 28 0.29 17.78 30.95
CA ILE A 28 1.74 17.86 31.08
C ILE A 28 2.17 19.32 31.30
N ASP A 29 2.87 19.56 32.41
CA ASP A 29 3.43 20.84 32.81
C ASP A 29 4.96 20.82 32.71
N PRO A 30 5.58 21.72 31.91
CA PRO A 30 7.04 21.82 31.84
C PRO A 30 7.63 22.34 33.15
N THR A 31 8.58 21.62 33.74
CA THR A 31 9.25 22.05 34.98
C THR A 31 10.76 21.85 34.92
N PRO A 32 11.59 22.71 35.54
CA PRO A 32 13.06 22.60 35.45
C PRO A 32 13.68 21.37 36.13
N SER A 33 12.86 20.59 36.83
CA SER A 33 13.26 19.43 37.64
C SER A 33 12.20 18.32 37.62
N GLY A 34 11.36 18.28 36.59
CA GLY A 34 10.29 17.30 36.48
C GLY A 34 10.84 15.90 36.26
N ALA A 35 10.64 15.03 37.24
CA ALA A 35 10.67 13.59 37.03
C ALA A 35 9.20 13.16 37.02
N GLY A 36 8.71 12.62 35.90
CA GLY A 36 7.37 12.06 35.87
C GLY A 36 7.24 10.99 36.94
N ASP A 37 6.10 10.96 37.64
CA ASP A 37 5.85 10.01 38.74
C ASP A 37 5.74 8.55 38.26
N LYS A 38 5.85 8.33 36.95
CA LYS A 38 5.88 7.02 36.28
C LYS A 38 7.02 7.01 35.28
N GLU A 39 8.05 6.23 35.60
CA GLU A 39 8.99 5.76 34.60
C GLU A 39 8.29 4.65 33.81
N TYR A 40 8.34 4.74 32.47
CA TYR A 40 8.12 3.58 31.63
C TYR A 40 9.48 2.89 31.57
N ASP A 41 9.70 1.95 32.48
CA ASP A 41 10.85 1.08 32.46
C ASP A 41 10.82 0.28 31.16
N GLU A 42 11.69 0.64 30.22
CA GLU A 42 11.95 -0.19 29.04
C GLU A 42 12.54 -1.57 29.41
N ASP A 43 12.86 -1.77 30.69
CA ASP A 43 13.36 -3.04 31.25
C ASP A 43 12.23 -4.00 31.69
N ASP A 44 11.03 -3.50 32.02
CA ASP A 44 9.84 -4.32 32.35
C ASP A 44 8.77 -4.16 31.25
N VAL A 45 9.15 -4.48 30.02
CA VAL A 45 8.16 -4.75 28.97
C VAL A 45 7.34 -5.96 29.39
N GLU A 46 6.11 -5.73 29.86
CA GLU A 46 5.13 -6.81 29.93
C GLU A 46 4.90 -7.31 28.51
N TYR A 47 5.58 -8.41 28.17
CA TYR A 47 5.25 -9.21 27.01
C TYR A 47 3.86 -9.79 27.23
N PHE A 48 2.84 -9.04 26.82
CA PHE A 48 1.50 -9.54 26.66
C PHE A 48 1.50 -10.53 25.50
N HIS A 49 1.88 -11.77 25.80
CA HIS A 49 1.43 -12.91 25.03
C HIS A 49 -0.06 -12.96 25.30
N GLY A 50 -0.86 -12.25 24.49
CA GLY A 50 -2.31 -12.39 24.56
C GLY A 50 -2.62 -13.87 24.66
N GLU A 51 -3.47 -14.27 25.62
CA GLU A 51 -3.79 -15.66 25.88
C GLU A 51 -4.23 -16.32 24.57
N ARG A 52 -3.29 -17.03 23.91
CA ARG A 52 -3.57 -17.99 22.85
C ARG A 52 -4.01 -19.33 23.45
N GLY A 53 -4.57 -19.29 24.67
CA GLY A 53 -5.03 -20.44 25.43
C GLY A 53 -6.53 -20.70 25.33
N VAL A 54 -7.21 -20.23 24.28
CA VAL A 54 -8.64 -20.54 24.07
C VAL A 54 -8.86 -22.04 23.74
N LEU A 55 -7.81 -22.87 23.67
CA LEU A 55 -7.92 -24.29 23.39
C LEU A 55 -7.06 -25.23 24.26
N ASP A 56 -6.45 -24.77 25.35
CA ASP A 56 -5.74 -25.68 26.26
C ASP A 56 -6.57 -25.97 27.52
N THR A 57 -7.68 -26.68 27.34
CA THR A 57 -8.07 -27.66 28.35
C THR A 57 -7.49 -29.00 27.93
N VAL A 58 -6.37 -29.39 28.53
CA VAL A 58 -6.09 -30.82 28.68
C VAL A 58 -5.51 -31.08 30.05
N ASP A 59 -6.41 -31.63 30.85
CA ASP A 59 -6.21 -32.46 32.02
C ASP A 59 -5.09 -33.50 31.76
N GLU A 60 -4.30 -33.77 32.80
CA GLU A 60 -3.28 -34.80 32.78
C GLU A 60 -3.91 -36.17 32.53
N SER A 61 -3.79 -36.71 31.32
CA SER A 61 -3.73 -38.16 31.15
C SER A 61 -2.99 -38.57 29.88
N ASP A 62 -2.04 -39.46 30.13
CA ASP A 62 -1.14 -40.18 29.24
C ASP A 62 -1.92 -41.04 28.22
N THR A 63 -1.96 -40.65 26.94
CA THR A 63 -2.13 -41.56 25.80
C THR A 63 -1.55 -40.97 24.51
N THR A 64 -0.67 -41.74 23.87
CA THR A 64 -0.13 -41.53 22.53
C THR A 64 -1.25 -41.54 21.47
N GLU A 65 -1.60 -40.38 20.91
CA GLU A 65 -2.35 -40.29 19.65
C GLU A 65 -1.71 -39.26 18.71
N GLU A 66 -1.58 -39.63 17.44
CA GLU A 66 -0.97 -38.85 16.37
C GLU A 66 -1.70 -37.52 16.17
N ASN A 67 -0.96 -36.41 16.19
CA ASN A 67 -1.50 -35.09 15.84
C ASN A 67 -2.08 -35.13 14.41
N PRO A 68 -3.38 -34.81 14.19
CA PRO A 68 -3.90 -34.69 12.85
C PRO A 68 -3.21 -33.53 12.14
N VAL A 69 -2.67 -33.81 10.96
CA VAL A 69 -2.16 -32.79 10.05
C VAL A 69 -3.35 -31.88 9.68
N ILE A 70 -3.40 -30.69 10.27
CA ILE A 70 -4.29 -29.65 9.81
C ILE A 70 -3.72 -29.19 8.46
N GLU A 71 -4.30 -29.66 7.36
CA GLU A 71 -4.11 -29.02 6.06
C GLU A 71 -4.57 -27.57 6.20
N GLN A 72 -3.61 -26.65 6.31
CA GLN A 72 -3.86 -25.24 6.05
C GLN A 72 -4.21 -25.12 4.57
N THR A 73 -5.50 -25.32 4.27
CA THR A 73 -6.06 -24.85 3.02
C THR A 73 -5.89 -23.33 3.03
N PRO A 74 -5.17 -22.73 2.05
CA PRO A 74 -5.04 -21.29 1.99
C PRO A 74 -6.45 -20.72 1.86
N SER A 75 -6.89 -19.93 2.84
CA SER A 75 -8.26 -19.41 2.89
C SER A 75 -8.45 -18.17 2.00
N GLY A 76 -7.56 -17.96 1.03
CA GLY A 76 -7.56 -16.83 0.12
C GLY A 76 -7.18 -17.28 -1.29
N PRO A 77 -7.54 -16.50 -2.32
CA PRO A 77 -7.17 -16.79 -3.70
C PRO A 77 -5.65 -16.90 -3.81
N ASP A 78 -5.17 -17.76 -4.71
CA ASP A 78 -3.75 -17.82 -5.02
C ASP A 78 -3.24 -16.43 -5.45
N LEU A 79 -1.95 -16.14 -5.24
CA LEU A 79 -1.31 -14.83 -5.51
C LEU A 79 -1.58 -14.24 -6.92
N TRP A 80 -2.10 -15.04 -7.83
CA TRP A 80 -2.33 -14.73 -9.24
C TRP A 80 -3.75 -15.01 -9.71
N GLU A 81 -4.64 -15.46 -8.82
CA GLU A 81 -6.04 -15.66 -9.15
C GLU A 81 -6.80 -14.33 -9.13
N PRO A 82 -7.64 -14.05 -10.14
CA PRO A 82 -8.52 -12.90 -10.13
C PRO A 82 -9.38 -12.90 -8.86
N THR A 83 -9.52 -11.75 -8.22
CA THR A 83 -10.46 -11.64 -7.11
C THR A 83 -11.88 -11.47 -7.65
N GLU A 84 -12.81 -12.29 -7.17
CA GLU A 84 -14.20 -12.36 -7.66
C GLU A 84 -15.20 -11.60 -6.77
N ALA A 85 -14.73 -10.64 -5.96
CA ALA A 85 -15.61 -9.84 -5.13
C ALA A 85 -16.56 -8.98 -5.98
N GLU A 86 -17.76 -8.67 -5.46
CA GLU A 86 -18.72 -7.80 -6.15
C GLU A 86 -18.08 -6.46 -6.58
N GLY A 87 -18.30 -6.11 -7.84
CA GLY A 87 -17.74 -4.91 -8.46
C GLY A 87 -16.29 -5.04 -8.93
N SER A 88 -15.64 -6.20 -8.81
CA SER A 88 -14.29 -6.41 -9.34
C SER A 88 -14.26 -6.33 -10.86
N VAL A 89 -13.22 -5.70 -11.38
CA VAL A 89 -12.91 -5.62 -12.81
C VAL A 89 -11.55 -6.27 -13.00
N ASN A 90 -11.54 -7.39 -13.73
CA ASN A 90 -10.35 -8.12 -14.13
C ASN A 90 -10.26 -8.08 -15.66
N THR A 91 -9.11 -7.72 -16.21
CA THR A 91 -8.91 -7.61 -17.67
C THR A 91 -7.64 -8.33 -18.13
N ASP A 92 -7.73 -9.01 -19.27
CA ASP A 92 -6.56 -9.57 -19.95
C ASP A 92 -5.81 -8.52 -20.80
N SER A 93 -6.41 -7.34 -21.00
CA SER A 93 -5.85 -6.23 -21.79
C SER A 93 -4.78 -5.44 -21.02
N ALA A 94 -4.67 -5.62 -19.71
CA ALA A 94 -3.69 -4.97 -18.85
C ALA A 94 -2.78 -6.01 -18.17
N PRO A 95 -1.59 -5.61 -17.67
CA PRO A 95 -0.68 -6.53 -16.98
C PRO A 95 -1.37 -7.22 -15.82
N LYS A 96 -1.06 -8.51 -15.62
CA LYS A 96 -1.59 -9.24 -14.48
C LYS A 96 -1.11 -8.59 -13.16
N PRO A 97 -1.99 -8.44 -12.16
CA PRO A 97 -1.64 -8.05 -10.81
C PRO A 97 -0.43 -8.84 -10.28
N VAL A 98 0.40 -8.23 -9.42
CA VAL A 98 1.51 -8.92 -8.73
C VAL A 98 1.10 -9.50 -7.38
N GLY A 99 -0.19 -9.72 -7.19
CA GLY A 99 -0.79 -10.22 -5.97
C GLY A 99 -2.30 -10.41 -6.14
N ALA A 100 -2.95 -10.89 -5.07
CA ALA A 100 -4.38 -11.18 -5.04
C ALA A 100 -5.24 -9.90 -4.92
N TYR A 101 -5.35 -9.15 -6.03
CA TYR A 101 -6.19 -7.96 -6.14
C TYR A 101 -6.69 -7.77 -7.58
N PRO A 102 -7.86 -7.14 -7.80
CA PRO A 102 -8.37 -6.91 -9.15
C PRO A 102 -7.70 -5.70 -9.81
N HIS A 103 -7.79 -5.56 -11.13
CA HIS A 103 -7.31 -4.34 -11.81
C HIS A 103 -8.04 -3.09 -11.34
N ALA A 104 -9.35 -3.21 -11.11
CA ALA A 104 -10.15 -2.17 -10.49
C ALA A 104 -11.32 -2.75 -9.70
N ARG A 105 -11.93 -1.92 -8.86
CA ARG A 105 -13.17 -2.23 -8.16
C ARG A 105 -14.16 -1.09 -8.27
N LYS A 106 -15.37 -1.39 -8.72
CA LYS A 106 -16.51 -0.48 -8.77
C LYS A 106 -17.24 -0.47 -7.42
N VAL A 107 -17.53 0.72 -6.91
CA VAL A 107 -18.34 0.94 -5.71
C VAL A 107 -19.28 2.11 -5.98
N GLY A 108 -20.58 1.83 -6.15
CA GLY A 108 -21.55 2.83 -6.58
C GLY A 108 -21.19 3.42 -7.94
N ASN A 109 -21.06 4.76 -7.99
CA ASN A 109 -20.64 5.51 -9.18
C ASN A 109 -19.12 5.80 -9.19
N MET A 110 -18.33 5.14 -8.35
CA MET A 110 -16.89 5.28 -8.30
C MET A 110 -16.22 4.00 -8.81
N LEU A 111 -15.08 4.18 -9.48
CA LEU A 111 -14.20 3.09 -9.87
C LEU A 111 -12.79 3.38 -9.33
N PHE A 112 -12.27 2.44 -8.56
CA PHE A 112 -10.95 2.50 -7.95
C PHE A 112 -10.03 1.54 -8.67
N LEU A 113 -9.02 2.05 -9.37
CA LEU A 113 -7.99 1.19 -9.96
C LEU A 113 -7.00 0.77 -8.87
N SER A 114 -6.38 -0.38 -9.03
CA SER A 114 -5.19 -0.77 -8.28
C SER A 114 -3.96 0.03 -8.73
N GLY A 115 -2.80 -0.20 -8.13
CA GLY A 115 -1.54 0.39 -8.61
C GLY A 115 -1.24 -0.07 -10.04
N VAL A 116 -1.09 0.87 -10.97
CA VAL A 116 -0.85 0.58 -12.40
C VAL A 116 0.57 0.96 -12.77
N GLY A 117 1.37 -0.04 -13.12
CA GLY A 117 2.75 0.12 -13.63
C GLY A 117 2.85 0.04 -15.16
N PRO A 118 4.07 0.21 -15.71
CA PRO A 118 4.34 0.30 -17.16
C PRO A 118 4.46 -1.06 -17.86
N ARG A 119 4.39 -2.18 -17.13
CA ARG A 119 4.53 -3.52 -17.71
C ARG A 119 3.56 -3.71 -18.88
N GLN A 120 3.91 -4.53 -19.85
CA GLN A 120 3.00 -4.91 -20.94
C GLN A 120 2.21 -6.18 -20.58
N PRO A 121 0.92 -6.27 -20.97
CA PRO A 121 0.15 -7.50 -20.80
C PRO A 121 0.80 -8.66 -21.55
N GLY A 122 0.67 -9.87 -21.00
CA GLY A 122 1.20 -11.10 -21.57
C GLY A 122 2.72 -11.30 -21.41
N THR A 123 3.54 -10.26 -21.67
CA THR A 123 5.01 -10.39 -21.66
C THR A 123 5.68 -9.86 -20.39
N ASN A 124 5.00 -8.99 -19.64
CA ASN A 124 5.57 -8.23 -18.52
C ASN A 124 6.78 -7.35 -18.89
N ALA A 125 7.06 -7.13 -20.18
CA ALA A 125 8.12 -6.24 -20.63
C ALA A 125 7.86 -4.81 -20.14
N ILE A 126 8.92 -4.07 -19.81
CA ILE A 126 8.86 -2.67 -19.35
C ILE A 126 9.35 -1.78 -20.50
N PRO A 127 8.44 -1.06 -21.21
CA PRO A 127 8.85 -0.07 -22.20
C PRO A 127 9.73 0.99 -21.56
N GLY A 128 10.85 1.33 -22.20
CA GLY A 128 11.88 2.19 -21.61
C GLY A 128 12.88 1.46 -20.70
N GLY A 129 12.72 0.16 -20.48
CA GLY A 129 13.67 -0.67 -19.73
C GLY A 129 13.46 -0.63 -18.21
N PRO A 130 13.94 -1.67 -17.49
CA PRO A 130 13.89 -1.71 -16.03
C PRO A 130 14.90 -0.73 -15.40
N ILE A 131 14.64 -0.28 -14.17
CA ILE A 131 15.52 0.66 -13.45
C ILE A 131 16.80 0.01 -12.89
N HIS A 132 16.81 -1.31 -12.76
CA HIS A 132 17.95 -2.10 -12.33
C HIS A 132 17.90 -3.51 -12.94
N ASP A 133 19.04 -4.20 -12.97
CA ASP A 133 19.14 -5.58 -13.45
C ASP A 133 18.70 -6.60 -12.38
N GLU A 134 18.88 -7.88 -12.66
CA GLU A 134 18.54 -8.99 -11.75
C GLU A 134 19.39 -9.02 -10.47
N ASN A 135 20.57 -8.37 -10.49
CA ASN A 135 21.47 -8.24 -9.35
C ASN A 135 21.19 -6.96 -8.53
N GLY A 136 20.27 -6.11 -8.99
CA GLY A 136 19.98 -4.82 -8.39
C GLY A 136 20.91 -3.69 -8.83
N GLU A 137 21.75 -3.92 -9.84
CA GLU A 137 22.63 -2.88 -10.38
C GLU A 137 21.81 -1.88 -11.22
N PRO A 138 21.95 -0.57 -11.00
CA PRO A 138 21.19 0.44 -11.74
C PRO A 138 21.39 0.35 -13.25
N LEU A 139 20.31 0.47 -14.00
CA LEU A 139 20.30 0.53 -15.46
C LEU A 139 19.83 1.91 -15.92
N ASP A 140 20.18 2.28 -17.14
CA ASP A 140 19.55 3.44 -17.78
C ASP A 140 18.16 3.06 -18.29
N TYR A 141 17.20 3.97 -18.13
CA TYR A 141 15.80 3.74 -18.50
C TYR A 141 15.12 5.02 -18.96
N ASP A 142 14.07 4.87 -19.77
CA ASP A 142 13.29 5.98 -20.31
C ASP A 142 11.99 6.17 -19.51
N ILE A 143 11.95 7.25 -18.71
CA ILE A 143 10.78 7.63 -17.92
C ILE A 143 9.58 8.00 -18.79
N GLU A 144 9.79 8.61 -19.96
CA GLU A 144 8.70 9.03 -20.84
C GLU A 144 8.02 7.79 -21.40
N ALA A 145 8.81 6.82 -21.87
CA ALA A 145 8.30 5.53 -22.35
C ALA A 145 7.53 4.76 -21.26
N GLN A 146 8.07 4.71 -20.04
CA GLN A 146 7.35 4.07 -18.92
C GLN A 146 6.05 4.82 -18.58
N THR A 147 6.08 6.15 -18.50
CA THR A 147 4.89 6.96 -18.19
C THR A 147 3.80 6.78 -19.25
N HIS A 148 4.17 6.76 -20.53
CA HIS A 148 3.24 6.45 -21.62
C HIS A 148 2.61 5.05 -21.46
N ALA A 149 3.41 4.05 -21.08
CA ALA A 149 2.93 2.70 -20.86
C ALA A 149 1.94 2.63 -19.68
N VAL A 150 2.22 3.32 -18.56
CA VAL A 150 1.29 3.42 -17.43
C VAL A 150 -0.06 4.03 -17.87
N VAL A 151 -0.03 5.19 -18.55
CA VAL A 151 -1.25 5.86 -19.00
C VAL A 151 -2.07 4.98 -19.95
N ASN A 152 -1.41 4.25 -20.85
CA ASN A 152 -2.07 3.31 -21.75
C ASN A 152 -2.70 2.13 -20.99
N ASN A 153 -2.04 1.61 -19.95
CA ASN A 153 -2.60 0.55 -19.11
C ASN A 153 -3.81 1.06 -18.32
N VAL A 154 -3.73 2.25 -17.73
CA VAL A 154 -4.86 2.91 -17.08
C VAL A 154 -6.04 3.00 -18.04
N LYS A 155 -5.80 3.51 -19.26
CA LYS A 155 -6.84 3.61 -20.30
C LYS A 155 -7.53 2.28 -20.57
N ARG A 156 -6.77 1.20 -20.76
CA ARG A 156 -7.36 -0.13 -21.01
C ARG A 156 -8.24 -0.61 -19.86
N ILE A 157 -7.81 -0.41 -18.61
CA ILE A 157 -8.59 -0.80 -17.43
C ILE A 157 -9.87 0.03 -17.32
N VAL A 158 -9.78 1.34 -17.55
CA VAL A 158 -10.92 2.26 -17.52
C VAL A 158 -11.94 1.91 -18.60
N GLU A 159 -11.49 1.66 -19.82
CA GLU A 159 -12.36 1.28 -20.96
C GLU A 159 -13.02 -0.09 -20.74
N GLU A 160 -12.31 -1.08 -20.20
CA GLU A 160 -12.88 -2.38 -19.86
C GLU A 160 -13.96 -2.28 -18.76
N ALA A 161 -13.78 -1.33 -17.82
CA ALA A 161 -14.79 -1.04 -16.80
C ALA A 161 -16.02 -0.27 -17.35
N GLY A 162 -16.07 -0.01 -18.66
CA GLY A 162 -17.16 0.73 -19.32
C GLY A 162 -17.11 2.24 -19.10
N ALA A 163 -15.95 2.79 -18.73
CA ALA A 163 -15.73 4.21 -18.50
C ALA A 163 -14.82 4.83 -19.56
N SER A 164 -14.67 6.14 -19.55
CA SER A 164 -13.74 6.87 -20.41
C SER A 164 -12.65 7.57 -19.60
N MET A 165 -11.53 7.89 -20.25
CA MET A 165 -10.43 8.63 -19.62
C MET A 165 -10.86 10.02 -19.12
N ASP A 166 -11.86 10.65 -19.74
CA ASP A 166 -12.38 11.96 -19.32
C ASP A 166 -13.08 11.92 -17.95
N GLN A 167 -13.37 10.72 -17.45
CA GLN A 167 -14.00 10.47 -16.15
C GLN A 167 -12.98 10.27 -15.02
N VAL A 168 -11.68 10.31 -15.32
CA VAL A 168 -10.62 10.24 -14.30
C VAL A 168 -10.66 11.52 -13.48
N VAL A 169 -10.80 11.40 -12.16
CA VAL A 169 -10.94 12.54 -11.25
C VAL A 169 -9.71 12.79 -10.39
N ASP A 170 -8.99 11.74 -10.00
CA ASP A 170 -7.79 11.86 -9.17
C ASP A 170 -6.73 10.84 -9.58
N VAL A 171 -5.46 11.27 -9.57
CA VAL A 171 -4.30 10.42 -9.82
C VAL A 171 -3.23 10.67 -8.77
N THR A 172 -2.89 9.63 -8.02
CA THR A 172 -1.68 9.60 -7.18
C THR A 172 -0.57 8.89 -7.95
N THR A 173 0.54 9.58 -8.21
CA THR A 173 1.70 9.04 -8.92
C THR A 173 2.87 8.84 -7.96
N PHE A 174 3.55 7.71 -8.10
CA PHE A 174 4.77 7.38 -7.37
C PHE A 174 5.95 7.33 -8.33
N LEU A 175 7.03 8.05 -8.01
CA LEU A 175 8.29 8.06 -8.76
C LEU A 175 9.43 7.56 -7.88
N VAL A 176 10.30 6.71 -8.42
CA VAL A 176 11.48 6.20 -7.70
C VAL A 176 12.61 7.24 -7.67
N ASP A 177 12.85 7.97 -8.77
CA ASP A 177 13.82 9.07 -8.81
C ASP A 177 13.16 10.40 -9.19
N MET A 178 12.60 11.09 -8.19
CA MET A 178 11.94 12.39 -8.38
C MET A 178 12.86 13.44 -9.04
N LYS A 179 14.17 13.45 -8.74
CA LYS A 179 15.06 14.49 -9.27
C LYS A 179 15.34 14.29 -10.75
N ARG A 180 15.50 13.04 -11.17
CA ARG A 180 15.74 12.66 -12.57
C ARG A 180 14.46 12.70 -13.40
N ASP A 181 13.39 12.12 -12.89
CA ASP A 181 12.26 11.67 -13.70
C ASP A 181 11.13 12.69 -13.81
N PHE A 182 11.02 13.61 -12.85
CA PHE A 182 9.87 14.51 -12.76
C PHE A 182 9.65 15.35 -14.01
N LYS A 183 10.71 15.73 -14.73
CA LYS A 183 10.57 16.49 -15.99
C LYS A 183 9.92 15.64 -17.08
N GLY A 184 10.50 14.49 -17.41
CA GLY A 184 9.98 13.61 -18.48
C GLY A 184 8.57 13.10 -18.16
N TYR A 185 8.32 12.75 -16.89
CA TYR A 185 6.99 12.44 -16.39
C TYR A 185 5.97 13.59 -16.68
N ASN A 186 6.32 14.83 -16.37
CA ASN A 186 5.43 15.97 -16.61
C ASN A 186 5.20 16.26 -18.09
N ASP A 187 6.20 16.04 -18.94
CA ASP A 187 6.08 16.22 -20.39
C ASP A 187 5.05 15.24 -20.98
N VAL A 188 5.05 13.98 -20.53
CA VAL A 188 4.02 12.99 -20.91
C VAL A 188 2.67 13.31 -20.27
N TRP A 189 2.65 13.70 -18.99
CA TRP A 189 1.43 14.11 -18.29
C TRP A 189 0.70 15.21 -19.07
N ALA A 190 1.39 16.28 -19.46
CA ALA A 190 0.80 17.42 -20.17
C ALA A 190 0.15 17.01 -21.50
N GLN A 191 0.70 16.01 -22.18
CA GLN A 191 0.19 15.51 -23.46
C GLN A 191 -1.03 14.57 -23.30
N THR A 192 -1.19 13.98 -22.12
CA THR A 192 -2.16 12.93 -21.83
C THR A 192 -3.17 13.37 -20.77
N LEU A 193 -2.99 12.98 -19.50
CA LEU A 193 -3.88 13.27 -18.36
C LEU A 193 -4.05 14.78 -18.12
N GLY A 194 -3.05 15.59 -18.46
CA GLY A 194 -3.14 17.05 -18.36
C GLY A 194 -4.24 17.67 -19.23
N LYS A 195 -4.67 17.00 -20.32
CA LYS A 195 -5.82 17.45 -21.13
C LYS A 195 -7.17 17.13 -20.50
N ILE A 196 -7.22 16.08 -19.69
CA ILE A 196 -8.40 15.64 -18.94
C ILE A 196 -8.56 16.50 -17.67
N GLY A 197 -7.45 16.85 -17.03
CA GLY A 197 -7.40 17.72 -15.86
C GLY A 197 -7.83 17.07 -14.53
N PRO A 198 -7.47 15.81 -14.21
CA PRO A 198 -7.73 15.26 -12.89
C PRO A 198 -6.87 15.97 -11.83
N THR A 199 -7.30 15.92 -10.57
CA THR A 199 -6.40 16.29 -9.46
C THR A 199 -5.23 15.32 -9.41
N ARG A 200 -4.08 15.81 -8.92
CA ARG A 200 -2.84 15.04 -8.91
C ARG A 200 -2.07 15.23 -7.62
N THR A 201 -1.58 14.11 -7.09
CA THR A 201 -0.49 14.07 -6.11
C THR A 201 0.69 13.28 -6.70
N THR A 202 1.92 13.76 -6.53
CA THR A 202 3.13 13.04 -6.98
C THR A 202 4.10 12.90 -5.82
N LEU A 203 4.53 11.68 -5.52
CA LEU A 203 5.38 11.33 -4.39
C LEU A 203 6.69 10.71 -4.88
N ALA A 204 7.78 10.98 -4.15
CA ALA A 204 9.02 10.22 -4.25
C ALA A 204 8.93 9.03 -3.30
N ILE A 205 9.32 7.84 -3.75
CA ILE A 205 9.34 6.61 -2.96
C ILE A 205 10.63 5.84 -3.18
N ASP A 206 11.00 4.97 -2.24
CA ASP A 206 12.27 4.25 -2.30
C ASP A 206 12.26 3.09 -3.31
N ALA A 207 11.12 2.40 -3.48
CA ALA A 207 11.01 1.25 -4.37
C ALA A 207 9.57 0.92 -4.77
N LEU A 208 9.41 0.29 -5.95
CA LEU A 208 8.16 -0.27 -6.47
C LEU A 208 8.24 -1.82 -6.53
N PRO A 209 7.11 -2.55 -6.62
CA PRO A 209 7.08 -4.02 -6.55
C PRO A 209 7.82 -4.76 -7.69
N THR A 210 8.17 -4.06 -8.76
CA THR A 210 8.93 -4.54 -9.91
C THR A 210 9.96 -3.45 -10.27
N PRO A 211 10.98 -3.72 -11.12
CA PRO A 211 12.02 -2.74 -11.44
C PRO A 211 11.52 -1.62 -12.38
N ILE A 212 10.46 -0.92 -11.99
CA ILE A 212 9.78 0.14 -12.71
C ILE A 212 10.04 1.48 -12.00
N ALA A 213 10.01 2.58 -12.74
CA ALA A 213 10.29 3.92 -12.25
C ALA A 213 9.02 4.66 -11.80
N VAL A 214 7.85 4.28 -12.32
CA VAL A 214 6.60 4.99 -12.13
C VAL A 214 5.41 4.04 -11.95
N GLU A 215 4.54 4.37 -11.00
CA GLU A 215 3.24 3.71 -10.78
C GLU A 215 2.15 4.76 -10.53
N MET A 216 0.93 4.51 -10.98
CA MET A 216 -0.22 5.39 -10.75
C MET A 216 -1.38 4.66 -10.06
N LYS A 217 -1.97 5.32 -9.07
CA LYS A 217 -3.26 4.98 -8.45
C LYS A 217 -4.30 5.97 -8.97
N VAL A 218 -5.40 5.46 -9.52
CA VAL A 218 -6.39 6.25 -10.27
C VAL A 218 -7.79 6.06 -9.69
N ILE A 219 -8.52 7.15 -9.56
CA ILE A 219 -9.94 7.17 -9.19
C ILE A 219 -10.74 7.76 -10.35
N VAL A 220 -11.85 7.10 -10.68
CA VAL A 220 -12.74 7.47 -11.80
C VAL A 220 -14.16 7.62 -11.29
N HIS A 221 -14.87 8.63 -11.78
CA HIS A 221 -16.30 8.85 -11.51
C HIS A 221 -17.14 8.43 -12.72
N LEU A 222 -17.91 7.35 -12.57
CA LEU A 222 -18.61 6.69 -13.67
C LEU A 222 -19.83 7.46 -14.22
N GLY A 223 -20.18 8.61 -13.63
CA GLY A 223 -21.42 9.33 -13.97
C GLY A 223 -22.68 8.66 -13.40
N GLU A 224 -23.84 9.27 -13.66
CA GLU A 224 -25.17 8.69 -13.40
C GLU A 224 -25.74 8.03 -14.66
#